data_AF-A0A435JAX0-F1
#
_entry.id   AF-A0A435JAX0-F1
#
_cell.length_a   1.000
_cell.length_b   1.000
_cell.length_c   1.000
_cell.angle_alpha   90.00
_cell.angle_beta   90.00
_cell.angle_gamma   90.00
#
_symmetry.space_group_name_H-M   'P 1'
#
loop_
_entity.id
_entity.type
_entity.pdbx_description
1 polymer ?
#
loop_
_entity_poly.entity_id
_entity_poly.type
_entity_poly.pdbx_seq_one_letter_code
_entity_poly.pdbx_strand_id
1 'polypeptide(L)'
;DLDIVQMDPSTIVAAFASKQVDAAGIWYPFVGIIQKSVPDLVELAKNDDFYPQTTFPSVFIARNDLVEGNPDLVRNVVRAIKDAQDFRAANQDKAIEITSKLLGIPADQLKTEAGYGRFMTSAELIKLTKDGTVNGWFSTMNDLFKTFGKLETSLDPKDYYLGDQYISA
;
A
#
# COMPACT_ATOMS: atom_id res chain seq x y z
N ASP A 1 -29.14 -3.16 -2.25
CA ASP A 1 -28.55 -1.99 -1.57
C ASP A 1 -27.69 -2.45 -0.40
N LEU A 2 -26.69 -1.66 -0.03
CA LEU A 2 -25.76 -1.94 1.08
C LEU A 2 -25.91 -0.86 2.15
N ASP A 3 -25.92 -1.25 3.43
CA ASP A 3 -25.77 -0.32 4.55
C ASP A 3 -24.30 -0.30 4.98
N ILE A 4 -23.63 0.84 4.80
CA ILE A 4 -22.18 0.97 4.99
C ILE A 4 -21.92 1.64 6.34
N VAL A 5 -21.31 0.90 7.25
CA VAL A 5 -20.91 1.40 8.58
C VAL A 5 -19.40 1.51 8.66
N GLN A 6 -18.91 2.69 9.04
CA GLN A 6 -17.48 2.91 9.27
C GLN A 6 -17.09 2.48 10.69
N MET A 7 -16.02 1.70 10.79
CA MET A 7 -15.50 1.17 12.05
C MET A 7 -13.97 1.14 11.99
N ASP A 8 -13.31 1.19 13.15
CA ASP A 8 -11.87 0.91 13.21
C ASP A 8 -11.61 -0.59 12.93
N PRO A 9 -10.40 -0.97 12.51
CA PRO A 9 -10.11 -2.34 12.10
C PRO A 9 -10.36 -3.39 13.17
N SER A 10 -10.09 -3.08 14.44
CA SER A 10 -10.29 -4.04 15.53
C SER A 10 -11.78 -4.28 15.79
N THR A 11 -12.59 -3.23 15.69
CA THR A 11 -14.05 -3.31 15.76
C THR A 11 -14.64 -4.11 14.60
N ILE A 12 -14.12 -3.95 13.37
CA ILE A 12 -14.56 -4.76 12.21
C ILE A 12 -14.33 -6.25 12.47
N VAL A 13 -13.16 -6.64 12.99
CA VAL A 13 -12.86 -8.05 13.31
C VAL A 13 -13.90 -8.61 14.29
N ALA A 14 -14.18 -7.89 15.37
CA ALA A 14 -15.15 -8.31 16.38
C ALA A 14 -16.58 -8.35 15.85
N ALA A 15 -17.00 -7.34 15.09
CA ALA A 15 -18.33 -7.24 14.51
C ALA A 15 -18.59 -8.36 13.49
N PHE A 16 -17.63 -8.63 12.61
CA PHE A 16 -17.73 -9.70 11.63
C PHE A 16 -17.77 -11.08 12.31
N ALA A 17 -16.85 -11.35 13.25
CA ALA A 17 -16.80 -12.63 13.96
C ALA A 17 -18.08 -12.91 14.79
N SER A 18 -18.73 -11.86 15.29
CA SER A 18 -20.00 -11.95 16.02
C SER A 18 -21.25 -11.84 15.12
N LYS A 19 -21.08 -11.79 13.79
CA LYS A 19 -22.15 -11.70 12.79
C LYS A 19 -23.02 -10.44 12.92
N GLN A 20 -22.46 -9.34 13.45
CA GLN A 20 -23.10 -8.03 13.46
C GLN A 20 -23.06 -7.35 12.09
N VAL A 21 -22.13 -7.76 11.23
CA VAL A 21 -22.02 -7.34 9.83
C VAL A 21 -21.89 -8.57 8.93
N ASP A 22 -22.45 -8.49 7.72
CA ASP A 22 -22.43 -9.60 6.75
C ASP A 22 -21.16 -9.63 5.89
N ALA A 23 -20.51 -8.47 5.72
CA ALA A 23 -19.32 -8.29 4.89
C ALA A 23 -18.34 -7.29 5.55
N ALA A 24 -17.05 -7.44 5.28
CA ALA A 24 -16.01 -6.54 5.78
C ALA A 24 -15.01 -6.20 4.66
N GLY A 25 -14.82 -4.90 4.39
CA GLY A 25 -13.69 -4.39 3.62
C GLY A 25 -12.51 -4.13 4.55
N ILE A 26 -11.57 -5.06 4.62
CA ILE A 26 -10.42 -5.00 5.55
C ILE A 26 -9.16 -5.64 4.93
N TRP A 27 -7.99 -5.34 5.49
CA TRP A 27 -6.69 -5.80 5.00
C TRP A 27 -6.05 -6.88 5.91
N TYR A 28 -5.05 -7.60 5.39
CA TYR A 28 -4.19 -8.47 6.21
C TYR A 28 -3.30 -7.62 7.15
N PRO A 29 -3.10 -8.00 8.42
CA PRO A 29 -3.33 -9.33 8.99
C PRO A 29 -4.77 -9.61 9.48
N PHE A 30 -5.65 -8.61 9.51
CA PHE A 30 -6.96 -8.75 10.17
C PHE A 30 -7.87 -9.80 9.51
N VAL A 31 -7.79 -9.97 8.19
CA VAL A 31 -8.46 -11.08 7.48
C VAL A 31 -8.05 -12.43 8.09
N GLY A 32 -6.74 -12.65 8.28
CA GLY A 32 -6.20 -13.85 8.91
C GLY A 32 -6.63 -14.03 10.37
N ILE A 33 -6.87 -12.93 11.09
CA ILE A 33 -7.43 -12.99 12.46
C ILE A 33 -8.90 -13.47 12.42
N ILE A 34 -9.70 -12.94 11.49
CA ILE A 34 -11.10 -13.36 11.32
C ILE A 34 -11.19 -14.85 10.98
N GLN A 35 -10.35 -15.33 10.06
CA GLN A 35 -10.29 -16.75 9.64
C GLN A 35 -10.09 -17.73 10.80
N LYS A 36 -9.37 -17.33 11.86
CA LYS A 36 -9.19 -18.18 13.06
C LYS A 36 -10.50 -18.45 13.80
N SER A 37 -11.46 -17.52 13.70
CA SER A 37 -12.76 -17.59 14.37
C SER A 37 -13.92 -17.94 13.44
N VAL A 38 -13.77 -17.69 12.14
CA VAL A 38 -14.76 -17.95 11.09
C VAL A 38 -14.12 -18.85 10.04
N PRO A 39 -14.14 -20.18 10.22
CA PRO A 39 -13.42 -21.12 9.36
C PRO A 39 -13.97 -21.17 7.92
N ASP A 40 -15.26 -20.86 7.74
CA ASP A 40 -15.93 -20.81 6.43
C ASP A 40 -15.87 -19.41 5.80
N LEU A 41 -14.91 -18.56 6.20
CA LEU A 41 -14.74 -17.22 5.63
C LEU A 41 -14.49 -17.32 4.12
N VAL A 42 -15.27 -16.56 3.35
CA VAL A 42 -15.09 -16.42 1.91
C VAL A 42 -14.49 -15.03 1.62
N GLU A 43 -13.29 -15.02 1.04
CA GLU A 43 -12.69 -13.79 0.51
C GLU A 43 -13.26 -13.53 -0.89
N LEU A 44 -14.12 -12.51 -1.02
CA LEU A 44 -14.86 -12.21 -2.25
C LEU A 44 -13.99 -11.57 -3.34
N ALA A 45 -13.03 -10.74 -2.93
CA ALA A 45 -12.09 -10.08 -3.82
C ALA A 45 -10.88 -9.58 -3.00
N LYS A 46 -9.71 -9.51 -3.65
CA LYS A 46 -8.48 -8.92 -3.11
C LYS A 46 -7.92 -7.87 -4.07
N ASN A 47 -7.06 -6.99 -3.56
CA ASN A 47 -6.48 -5.90 -4.38
C ASN A 47 -5.78 -6.39 -5.65
N ASP A 48 -5.14 -7.57 -5.60
CA ASP A 48 -4.41 -8.11 -6.75
C ASP A 48 -5.36 -8.54 -7.89
N ASP A 49 -6.64 -8.81 -7.61
CA ASP A 49 -7.65 -9.15 -8.63
C ASP A 49 -7.98 -7.94 -9.53
N PHE A 50 -7.66 -6.72 -9.09
CA PHE A 50 -7.89 -5.48 -9.81
C PHE A 50 -6.62 -4.87 -10.41
N TYR A 51 -5.47 -5.53 -10.26
CA TYR A 51 -4.21 -5.04 -10.81
C TYR A 51 -4.11 -5.29 -12.33
N PRO A 52 -3.61 -4.32 -13.13
CA PRO A 52 -3.09 -2.99 -12.73
C PRO A 52 -4.15 -1.88 -12.74
N GLN A 53 -5.40 -2.16 -13.11
CA GLN A 53 -6.42 -1.14 -13.40
C GLN A 53 -6.79 -0.31 -12.17
N THR A 54 -6.97 -0.94 -11.02
CA THR A 54 -7.18 -0.28 -9.72
C THR A 54 -6.11 -0.78 -8.75
N THR A 55 -5.17 0.10 -8.43
CA THR A 55 -4.04 -0.21 -7.55
C THR A 55 -4.05 0.78 -6.38
N PHE A 56 -3.80 0.27 -5.18
CA PHE A 56 -3.64 1.08 -3.97
C PHE A 56 -2.16 1.10 -3.57
N PRO A 57 -1.37 2.05 -4.10
CA PRO A 57 0.06 2.11 -3.80
C PRO A 57 0.30 2.56 -2.36
N SER A 58 1.24 1.90 -1.68
CA SER A 58 1.85 2.45 -0.46
C SER A 58 2.95 3.43 -0.86
N VAL A 59 2.94 4.64 -0.28
CA VAL A 59 3.81 5.74 -0.70
C VAL A 59 4.57 6.35 0.47
N PHE A 60 5.75 6.91 0.18
CA PHE A 60 6.44 7.84 1.07
C PHE A 60 6.07 9.27 0.65
N ILE A 61 5.76 10.11 1.62
CA ILE A 61 5.33 11.50 1.39
C ILE A 61 6.33 12.44 2.06
N ALA A 62 6.76 13.46 1.32
CA ALA A 62 7.58 14.55 1.83
C ALA A 62 6.77 15.85 1.85
N ARG A 63 7.06 16.73 2.81
CA ARG A 63 6.45 18.07 2.83
C ARG A 63 7.04 18.94 1.71
N ASN A 64 6.22 19.82 1.14
CA ASN A 64 6.62 20.69 0.03
C ASN A 64 7.80 21.60 0.39
N ASP A 65 7.82 22.16 1.61
CA ASP A 65 8.91 23.00 2.10
C ASP A 65 10.26 22.28 2.14
N LEU A 66 10.27 20.98 2.45
CA LEU A 66 11.46 20.14 2.41
C LEU A 66 11.91 19.84 0.99
N VAL A 67 10.97 19.57 0.08
CA VAL A 67 11.24 19.30 -1.34
C VAL A 67 11.85 20.52 -2.02
N GLU A 68 11.33 21.72 -1.71
CA GLU A 68 11.82 22.99 -2.26
C GLU A 68 13.10 23.47 -1.57
N GLY A 69 13.15 23.40 -0.23
CA GLY A 69 14.24 23.94 0.57
C GLY A 69 15.46 23.05 0.70
N ASN A 70 15.33 21.73 0.50
CA ASN A 70 16.45 20.79 0.55
C ASN A 70 16.28 19.60 -0.41
N PRO A 71 16.29 19.86 -1.74
CA PRO A 71 16.10 18.82 -2.75
C PRO A 71 17.17 17.72 -2.73
N ASP A 72 18.39 18.03 -2.27
CA ASP A 72 19.47 17.05 -2.16
C ASP A 72 19.23 16.04 -1.03
N LEU A 73 18.69 16.50 0.10
CA LEU A 73 18.26 15.59 1.18
C LEU A 73 17.15 14.66 0.69
N VAL A 74 16.14 15.18 -0.01
CA VAL A 74 15.06 14.35 -0.58
C VAL A 74 15.64 13.32 -1.55
N ARG A 75 16.55 13.73 -2.45
CA ARG A 75 17.23 12.82 -3.38
C ARG A 75 18.00 11.71 -2.65
N ASN A 76 18.71 12.03 -1.57
CA ASN A 76 19.46 11.04 -0.80
C ASN A 76 18.54 10.07 -0.05
N VAL A 77 17.40 10.54 0.47
CA VAL A 77 16.38 9.66 1.07
C VAL A 77 15.80 8.72 0.01
N VAL A 78 15.49 9.23 -1.18
CA VAL A 78 15.01 8.40 -2.30
C VAL A 78 16.02 7.33 -2.70
N ARG A 79 17.32 7.65 -2.74
CA ARG A 79 18.38 6.64 -2.99
C ARG A 79 18.36 5.53 -1.94
N ALA A 80 18.30 5.89 -0.66
CA ALA A 80 18.22 4.90 0.41
C ALA A 80 16.97 4.02 0.31
N ILE A 81 15.82 4.59 -0.09
CA ILE A 81 14.59 3.83 -0.35
C ILE A 81 14.80 2.84 -1.50
N LYS A 82 15.42 3.27 -2.61
CA LYS A 82 15.71 2.40 -3.77
C LYS A 82 16.64 1.25 -3.39
N ASP A 83 17.72 1.55 -2.65
CA ASP A 83 18.64 0.55 -2.12
C ASP A 83 17.90 -0.47 -1.24
N ALA A 84 17.00 -0.01 -0.37
CA ALA A 84 16.19 -0.88 0.48
C ALA A 84 15.17 -1.72 -0.33
N GLN A 85 14.56 -1.16 -1.37
CA GLN A 85 13.65 -1.88 -2.28
C GLN A 85 14.38 -3.03 -2.98
N ASP A 86 15.55 -2.74 -3.55
CA ASP A 86 16.34 -3.73 -4.28
C ASP A 86 16.94 -4.78 -3.35
N PHE A 87 17.42 -4.35 -2.17
CA PHE A 87 17.86 -5.26 -1.13
C PHE A 87 16.74 -6.22 -0.72
N ARG A 88 15.54 -5.71 -0.45
CA ARG A 88 14.37 -6.53 -0.09
C ARG A 88 14.03 -7.51 -1.21
N ALA A 89 13.95 -7.04 -2.45
CA ALA A 89 13.60 -7.88 -3.60
C ALA A 89 14.60 -9.03 -3.79
N ALA A 90 15.90 -8.79 -3.57
CA ALA A 90 16.93 -9.82 -3.65
C ALA A 90 17.05 -10.68 -2.38
N ASN A 91 16.58 -10.21 -1.22
CA ASN A 91 16.84 -10.82 0.09
C ASN A 91 15.59 -10.85 0.98
N GLN A 92 14.45 -11.31 0.45
CA GLN A 92 13.15 -11.22 1.13
C GLN A 92 13.16 -11.81 2.55
N ASP A 93 13.69 -13.03 2.74
CA ASP A 93 13.76 -13.68 4.06
C ASP A 93 14.63 -12.88 5.04
N LYS A 94 15.72 -12.25 4.57
CA LYS A 94 16.56 -11.41 5.42
C LYS A 94 15.87 -10.09 5.79
N ALA A 95 15.15 -9.49 4.85
CA ALA A 95 14.33 -8.31 5.12
C ALA A 95 13.23 -8.61 6.16
N ILE A 96 12.61 -9.78 6.08
CA ILE A 96 11.65 -10.28 7.09
C ILE A 96 12.33 -10.43 8.46
N GLU A 97 13.52 -11.03 8.55
CA GLU A 97 14.27 -11.16 9.80
C GLU A 97 14.59 -9.80 10.43
N ILE A 98 15.05 -8.83 9.63
CA ILE A 98 15.35 -7.46 10.10
C ILE A 98 14.07 -6.79 10.64
N THR A 99 12.98 -6.89 9.88
CA THR A 99 11.68 -6.30 10.25
C THR A 99 11.10 -6.96 11.51
N SER A 100 11.25 -8.28 11.64
CA SER A 100 10.84 -9.05 12.82
C SER A 100 11.54 -8.55 14.08
N LYS A 101 12.87 -8.36 14.02
CA LYS A 101 13.65 -7.81 15.13
C LYS A 101 13.26 -6.38 15.49
N LEU A 102 12.97 -5.55 14.49
CA LEU A 102 12.57 -4.15 14.69
C LEU A 102 11.20 -4.04 15.38
N LEU A 103 10.22 -4.83 14.94
CA LEU A 103 8.84 -4.74 15.39
C LEU A 103 8.53 -5.64 16.60
N GLY A 104 9.40 -6.62 16.91
CA GLY A 104 9.13 -7.65 17.91
C GLY A 104 8.05 -8.65 17.47
N ILE A 105 7.77 -8.74 16.16
CA ILE A 105 6.75 -9.64 15.59
C ILE A 105 7.43 -10.91 15.06
N PRO A 106 6.88 -12.12 15.29
CA PRO A 106 7.43 -13.36 14.74
C PRO A 106 7.65 -13.32 13.21
N ALA A 107 8.79 -13.85 12.76
CA ALA A 107 9.19 -13.80 11.36
C ALA A 107 8.28 -14.61 10.43
N ASP A 108 7.69 -15.70 10.92
CA ASP A 108 6.70 -16.51 10.21
C ASP A 108 5.43 -15.71 9.92
N GLN A 109 4.93 -14.95 10.90
CA GLN A 109 3.80 -14.05 10.70
C GLN A 109 4.13 -12.99 9.65
N LEU A 110 5.29 -12.34 9.73
CA LEU A 110 5.70 -11.34 8.74
C LEU A 110 5.95 -11.94 7.35
N LYS A 111 6.35 -13.21 7.27
CA LYS A 111 6.50 -13.93 5.99
C LYS A 111 5.15 -14.13 5.30
N THR A 112 4.11 -14.47 6.05
CA THR A 112 2.74 -14.51 5.55
C THR A 112 2.30 -13.13 5.06
N GLU A 113 2.48 -12.08 5.87
CA GLU A 113 2.11 -10.71 5.49
C GLU A 113 2.83 -10.22 4.23
N ALA A 114 4.12 -10.54 4.11
CA ALA A 114 4.91 -10.20 2.94
C ALA A 114 4.40 -10.88 1.65
N GLY A 115 3.65 -11.98 1.76
CA GLY A 115 3.03 -12.66 0.61
C GLY A 115 1.84 -11.91 0.01
N TYR A 116 1.23 -10.97 0.73
CA TYR A 116 0.08 -10.19 0.26
C TYR A 116 0.47 -8.89 -0.44
N GLY A 117 1.74 -8.49 -0.35
CA GLY A 117 2.26 -7.28 -0.99
C GLY A 117 2.91 -7.56 -2.35
N ARG A 118 2.66 -6.68 -3.32
CA ARG A 118 3.44 -6.64 -4.57
C ARG A 118 4.63 -5.71 -4.39
N PHE A 119 5.80 -6.29 -4.11
CA PHE A 119 7.04 -5.56 -3.91
C PHE A 119 7.86 -5.46 -5.18
N MET A 120 8.01 -4.25 -5.71
CA MET A 120 8.79 -3.98 -6.93
C MET A 120 10.23 -3.58 -6.59
N THR A 121 11.15 -3.96 -7.48
CA THR A 121 12.50 -3.39 -7.54
C THR A 121 12.45 -1.91 -7.94
N SER A 122 13.53 -1.19 -7.67
CA SER A 122 13.68 0.19 -8.10
C SER A 122 13.65 0.31 -9.63
N ALA A 123 14.26 -0.63 -10.35
CA ALA A 123 14.31 -0.67 -11.81
C ALA A 123 12.92 -0.86 -12.44
N GLU A 124 12.11 -1.77 -11.89
CA GLU A 124 10.72 -1.96 -12.31
C GLU A 124 9.90 -0.69 -12.08
N LEU A 125 10.02 -0.08 -10.88
CA LEU A 125 9.27 1.13 -10.57
C LEU A 125 9.70 2.33 -11.43
N ILE A 126 10.98 2.44 -11.79
CA ILE A 126 11.48 3.44 -12.76
C ILE A 126 10.81 3.24 -14.12
N LYS A 127 10.75 2.00 -14.62
CA LYS A 127 10.10 1.69 -15.89
C LYS A 127 8.62 2.10 -15.88
N LEU A 128 7.89 1.69 -14.84
CA LEU A 128 6.46 2.00 -14.67
C LEU A 128 6.19 3.50 -14.42
N THR A 129 7.16 4.21 -13.86
CA THR A 129 7.09 5.68 -13.75
C THR A 129 7.23 6.32 -15.13
N LYS A 130 8.20 5.88 -15.93
CA LYS A 130 8.49 6.43 -17.25
C LYS A 130 7.37 6.16 -18.26
N ASP A 131 6.77 4.98 -18.22
CA ASP A 131 5.69 4.62 -19.15
C ASP A 131 4.30 5.15 -18.74
N GLY A 132 4.22 5.85 -17.59
CA GLY A 132 3.00 6.48 -17.10
C GLY A 132 2.10 5.57 -16.28
N THR A 133 2.45 4.29 -16.08
CA THR A 133 1.66 3.35 -15.26
C THR A 133 1.45 3.86 -13.84
N VAL A 134 2.50 4.42 -13.20
CA VAL A 134 2.38 4.95 -11.83
C VAL A 134 1.45 6.17 -11.78
N ASN A 135 1.50 7.05 -12.79
CA ASN A 135 0.53 8.16 -12.90
C ASN A 135 -0.89 7.61 -13.05
N GLY A 136 -1.08 6.55 -13.83
CA GLY A 136 -2.36 5.87 -13.96
C GLY A 136 -2.92 5.39 -12.63
N TRP A 137 -2.10 4.77 -11.77
CA TRP A 137 -2.53 4.34 -10.43
C TRP A 137 -3.01 5.52 -9.57
N PHE A 138 -2.28 6.62 -9.59
CA PHE A 138 -2.65 7.83 -8.87
C PHE A 138 -3.92 8.49 -9.41
N SER A 139 -4.08 8.56 -10.73
CA SER A 139 -5.31 9.07 -11.35
C SER A 139 -6.53 8.23 -10.96
N THR A 140 -6.43 6.90 -11.02
CA THR A 140 -7.52 6.00 -10.60
C THR A 140 -7.89 6.24 -9.13
N MET A 141 -6.89 6.44 -8.26
CA MET A 141 -7.14 6.72 -6.84
C MET A 141 -7.81 8.08 -6.62
N ASN A 142 -7.40 9.12 -7.35
CA ASN A 142 -8.02 10.44 -7.28
C ASN A 142 -9.49 10.40 -7.73
N ASP A 143 -9.78 9.67 -8.80
CA ASP A 143 -11.14 9.49 -9.29
C ASP A 143 -12.00 8.72 -8.27
N LEU A 144 -11.44 7.71 -7.60
CA LEU A 144 -12.10 7.00 -6.52
C LEU A 144 -12.42 7.93 -5.33
N PHE A 145 -11.47 8.77 -4.90
CA PHE A 145 -11.74 9.74 -3.84
C PHE A 145 -12.79 10.78 -4.22
N LYS A 146 -12.89 11.13 -5.50
CA LYS A 146 -13.96 11.97 -6.02
C LYS A 146 -15.32 11.28 -5.96
N THR A 147 -15.42 10.00 -6.35
CA THR A 147 -16.70 9.26 -6.24
C THR A 147 -17.15 9.10 -4.78
N PHE A 148 -16.20 9.06 -3.85
CA PHE A 148 -16.47 9.07 -2.41
C PHE A 148 -16.81 10.46 -1.83
N GLY A 149 -16.82 11.51 -2.67
CA GLY A 149 -17.07 12.89 -2.24
C GLY A 149 -15.98 13.45 -1.32
N LYS A 150 -14.76 12.88 -1.35
CA LYS A 150 -13.60 13.35 -0.58
C LYS A 150 -12.78 14.40 -1.31
N LEU A 151 -12.91 14.47 -2.63
CA LEU A 151 -12.33 15.49 -3.49
C LEU A 151 -13.42 16.13 -4.35
N GLU A 152 -13.42 17.46 -4.43
CA GLU A 152 -14.31 18.19 -5.34
C GLU A 152 -13.84 18.03 -6.81
N THR A 153 -12.53 18.09 -7.02
CA THR A 153 -11.87 17.95 -8.32
C THR A 153 -10.78 16.89 -8.26
N SER A 154 -10.64 16.09 -9.32
CA SER A 154 -9.53 15.13 -9.45
C SER A 154 -8.23 15.92 -9.61
N LEU A 155 -7.17 15.51 -8.89
CA LEU A 155 -5.84 16.12 -8.97
C LEU A 155 -5.04 15.47 -10.10
N ASP A 156 -4.19 16.23 -10.79
CA ASP A 156 -3.22 15.63 -11.73
C ASP A 156 -2.06 15.05 -10.91
N PRO A 157 -1.72 13.75 -11.04
CA PRO A 157 -0.57 13.16 -10.36
C PRO A 157 0.73 13.94 -10.54
N LYS A 158 0.90 14.65 -11.66
CA LYS A 158 2.10 15.48 -11.92
C LYS A 158 2.29 16.59 -10.90
N ASP A 159 1.23 17.02 -10.23
CA ASP A 159 1.29 18.13 -9.26
C ASP A 159 1.88 17.69 -7.90
N TYR A 160 1.94 16.39 -7.62
CA TYR A 160 2.39 15.89 -6.30
C TYR A 160 3.27 14.63 -6.37
N TYR A 161 3.28 13.89 -7.47
CA TYR A 161 4.14 12.74 -7.64
C TYR A 161 5.53 13.15 -8.14
N LEU A 162 6.52 12.98 -7.28
CA LEU A 162 7.93 13.31 -7.54
C LEU A 162 8.64 12.27 -8.44
N GLY A 163 8.00 11.85 -9.53
CA GLY A 163 8.48 10.78 -10.43
C GLY A 163 9.84 11.09 -11.06
N ASP A 164 10.07 12.32 -11.51
CA ASP A 164 11.36 12.74 -12.09
C ASP A 164 12.50 12.72 -11.07
N GLN A 165 12.21 13.11 -9.82
CA GLN A 165 13.17 13.01 -8.73
C GLN A 165 13.46 11.54 -8.40
N TYR A 166 12.45 10.67 -8.40
CA TYR A 166 12.61 9.23 -8.20
C TYR A 166 13.49 8.57 -9.29
N ILE A 167 13.26 8.95 -10.55
CA ILE A 167 14.04 8.46 -11.69
C ILE A 167 15.50 8.91 -11.61
N SER A 168 15.74 10.17 -11.23
CA SER A 168 17.08 10.80 -11.26
C SER A 168 17.92 10.63 -9.99
N ALA A 169 17.31 10.18 -8.88
CA ALA A 169 18.01 9.86 -7.64
C ALA A 169 18.89 8.62 -7.81
#